data_AF-A0A956BQ04-F1
#
_entry.id   AF-A0A956BQ04-F1
#
_cell.length_a   1.000
_cell.length_b   1.000
_cell.length_c   1.000
_cell.angle_alpha   90.00
_cell.angle_beta   90.00
_cell.angle_gamma   90.00
#
_symmetry.space_group_name_H-M   'P 1'
#
loop_
_entity.id
_entity.type
_entity.pdbx_description
1 polymer ?
#
loop_
_entity_poly.entity_id
_entity_poly.type
_entity_poly.pdbx_seq_one_letter_code
_entity_poly.pdbx_strand_id
1 'polypeptide(L)'
;MADPQHVPVLDGFDRLTVRLYRGGLALATLGVVGLAVDTARGGGPRLAVAVLVGVLLAVGNMHLYDKRIRWVIAASAHVGAVLVGLAGLTADAVVGWAGAGFLFVALSAFALKE
;
A
#
# COMPACT_ATOMS: atom_id res chain seq x y z
N MET A 1 1.80 28.99 -8.72
CA MET A 1 0.58 28.18 -8.47
C MET A 1 -0.14 28.07 -9.79
N ALA A 2 -0.63 26.88 -10.15
CA ALA A 2 -1.37 26.69 -11.40
C ALA A 2 -2.65 27.57 -11.38
N ASP A 3 -2.99 28.15 -12.53
CA ASP A 3 -4.20 28.94 -12.70
C ASP A 3 -5.45 28.08 -12.39
N PRO A 4 -6.29 28.46 -11.40
CA PRO A 4 -7.51 27.72 -11.06
C PRO A 4 -8.49 27.57 -12.22
N GLN A 5 -8.40 28.45 -13.23
CA GLN A 5 -9.24 28.42 -14.42
C GLN A 5 -8.75 27.41 -15.46
N HIS A 6 -7.51 26.93 -15.35
CA HIS A 6 -6.97 25.91 -16.22
C HIS A 6 -7.15 24.53 -15.58
N VAL A 7 -8.21 23.83 -15.97
CA VAL A 7 -8.37 22.40 -15.66
C VAL A 7 -7.57 21.61 -16.70
N PRO A 8 -6.43 21.00 -16.33
CA PRO A 8 -5.66 20.20 -17.27
C PRO A 8 -6.51 19.00 -17.74
N VAL A 9 -6.53 18.78 -19.05
CA VAL A 9 -7.20 17.62 -19.64
C VAL A 9 -6.37 16.39 -19.29
N LEU A 10 -6.89 15.54 -18.40
CA LEU A 10 -6.25 14.29 -18.02
C LEU A 10 -6.16 13.36 -19.23
N ASP A 11 -4.95 12.89 -19.53
CA ASP A 11 -4.76 11.95 -20.62
C ASP A 11 -5.20 10.52 -20.22
N GLY A 12 -4.96 9.53 -21.10
CA GLY A 12 -5.27 8.14 -20.79
C GLY A 12 -4.45 7.57 -19.62
N PHE A 13 -3.19 7.98 -19.50
CA PHE A 13 -2.23 7.50 -18.52
C PHE A 13 -2.49 8.11 -17.15
N ASP A 14 -2.82 9.40 -17.08
CA ASP A 14 -3.26 10.07 -15.85
C ASP A 14 -4.48 9.39 -15.23
N ARG A 15 -5.47 9.05 -16.07
CA ARG A 15 -6.66 8.33 -15.61
C ARG A 15 -6.33 6.92 -15.13
N LEU A 16 -5.37 6.24 -15.76
CA LEU A 16 -4.90 4.93 -15.33
C LEU A 16 -4.22 5.01 -13.96
N THR A 17 -3.28 5.93 -13.75
CA THR A 17 -2.55 6.07 -12.48
C THR A 17 -3.48 6.42 -11.32
N VAL A 18 -4.48 7.28 -11.54
CA VAL A 18 -5.52 7.59 -10.54
C VAL A 18 -6.35 6.33 -10.20
N ARG A 19 -6.74 5.55 -11.20
CA ARG A 19 -7.49 4.30 -10.97
C ARG A 19 -6.64 3.26 -10.24
N LEU A 20 -5.36 3.13 -10.56
CA LEU A 20 -4.43 2.23 -9.88
C LEU A 20 -4.18 2.66 -8.43
N TYR A 21 -4.05 3.97 -8.17
CA TYR A 21 -3.94 4.49 -6.80
C TYR A 21 -5.18 4.14 -5.96
N ARG A 22 -6.37 4.50 -6.45
CA ARG A 22 -7.64 4.24 -5.72
C ARG A 22 -7.94 2.75 -5.61
N GLY A 23 -7.69 1.99 -6.68
CA GLY A 23 -7.83 0.54 -6.69
C GLY A 23 -6.86 -0.14 -5.72
N GLY A 24 -5.62 0.35 -5.64
CA GLY A 24 -4.62 -0.09 -4.68
C GLY A 24 -5.06 0.12 -3.23
N LEU A 25 -5.59 1.31 -2.90
CA LEU A 25 -6.13 1.60 -1.57
C LEU A 25 -7.33 0.70 -1.22
N ALA A 26 -8.25 0.49 -2.16
CA ALA A 26 -9.39 -0.41 -1.96
C ALA A 26 -8.93 -1.85 -1.72
N LEU A 27 -8.01 -2.35 -2.55
CA LEU A 27 -7.44 -3.69 -2.42
C LEU A 27 -6.70 -3.86 -1.09
N ALA A 28 -5.90 -2.88 -0.69
CA ALA A 28 -5.16 -2.90 0.56
C ALA A 28 -6.11 -2.95 1.77
N THR A 29 -7.17 -2.15 1.75
CA THR A 29 -8.22 -2.14 2.79
C THR A 29 -8.91 -3.49 2.90
N LEU A 30 -9.36 -4.05 1.77
CA LEU A 30 -9.95 -5.40 1.73
C LEU A 30 -8.95 -6.46 2.19
N GLY A 31 -7.68 -6.32 1.84
CA GLY A 31 -6.60 -7.19 2.31
C GLY A 31 -6.43 -7.15 3.82
N VAL A 32 -6.50 -5.96 4.44
CA VAL A 32 -6.43 -5.81 5.91
C VAL A 32 -7.63 -6.46 6.58
N VAL A 33 -8.85 -6.27 6.05
CA VAL A 33 -10.05 -6.95 6.55
C VAL A 33 -9.91 -8.47 6.44
N GLY A 34 -9.44 -8.95 5.28
CA GLY A 34 -9.18 -10.38 5.07
C GLY A 34 -8.15 -10.93 6.06
N LEU A 35 -7.04 -10.22 6.26
CA LEU A 35 -6.01 -10.58 7.23
C LEU A 35 -6.56 -10.61 8.66
N ALA A 36 -7.39 -9.64 9.06
CA ALA A 36 -8.04 -9.63 10.36
C ALA A 36 -8.97 -10.85 10.55
N VAL A 37 -9.75 -11.21 9.52
CA VAL A 37 -10.64 -12.38 9.56
C VAL A 37 -9.86 -13.69 9.64
N ASP A 38 -8.79 -13.84 8.85
CA ASP A 38 -7.94 -15.05 8.87
C ASP A 38 -7.29 -15.24 10.23
N THR A 39 -6.79 -14.15 10.81
CA THR A 39 -6.06 -14.18 12.07
C THR A 39 -6.98 -14.41 13.26
N ALA A 40 -8.20 -13.87 13.23
CA ALA A 40 -9.27 -14.22 14.18
C ALA A 40 -9.66 -15.72 14.12
N ARG A 41 -9.40 -16.41 13.01
CA ARG A 41 -9.62 -17.86 12.84
C ARG A 41 -8.40 -18.72 13.17
N GLY A 42 -7.32 -18.12 13.70
CA GLY A 42 -6.06 -18.82 13.98
C GLY A 42 -5.15 -18.98 12.76
N GLY A 43 -5.43 -18.26 11.68
CA GLY A 43 -4.57 -18.15 10.51
C GLY A 43 -3.31 -17.31 10.76
N GLY A 44 -2.58 -17.00 9.69
CA GLY A 44 -1.27 -16.37 9.75
C GLY A 44 -1.13 -15.21 8.76
N PRO A 45 0.08 -14.64 8.59
CA PRO A 45 0.28 -13.46 7.75
C PRO A 45 0.17 -13.73 6.23
N ARG A 46 -0.43 -14.84 5.80
CA ARG A 46 -0.53 -15.23 4.38
C ARG A 46 -1.30 -14.21 3.54
N LEU A 47 -2.36 -13.64 4.12
CA LEU A 47 -3.14 -12.59 3.45
C LEU A 47 -2.45 -11.22 3.43
N ALA A 48 -1.26 -11.08 4.03
CA ALA A 48 -0.46 -9.87 3.90
C ALA A 48 -0.03 -9.60 2.44
N VAL A 49 -0.07 -10.61 1.56
CA VAL A 49 0.18 -10.43 0.12
C VAL A 49 -0.87 -9.54 -0.54
N ALA A 50 -2.14 -9.64 -0.15
CA ALA A 50 -3.19 -8.76 -0.69
C ALA A 50 -2.97 -7.31 -0.25
N VAL A 51 -2.58 -7.11 1.01
CA VAL A 51 -2.18 -5.81 1.55
C VAL A 51 -0.97 -5.26 0.80
N LEU A 52 0.05 -6.09 0.58
CA LEU A 52 1.27 -5.75 -0.14
C LEU A 52 0.98 -5.23 -1.55
N VAL A 53 0.20 -5.98 -2.33
CA VAL A 53 -0.11 -5.61 -3.71
C VAL A 53 -0.87 -4.28 -3.75
N GLY A 54 -1.88 -4.11 -2.88
CA GLY A 54 -2.63 -2.87 -2.79
C GLY A 54 -1.75 -1.67 -2.41
N VAL A 55 -0.87 -1.85 -1.41
CA VAL A 55 0.08 -0.82 -0.97
C VAL A 55 1.06 -0.44 -2.09
N LEU A 56 1.65 -1.41 -2.79
CA LEU A 56 2.60 -1.11 -3.86
C LEU A 56 1.94 -0.40 -5.05
N LEU A 57 0.69 -0.75 -5.37
CA LEU A 57 -0.10 -0.02 -6.36
C LEU A 57 -0.36 1.43 -5.93
N ALA A 58 -0.72 1.67 -4.67
CA ALA A 58 -0.91 3.02 -4.15
C ALA A 58 0.40 3.82 -4.15
N VAL A 59 1.49 3.23 -3.65
CA VAL A 59 2.82 3.84 -3.57
C VAL A 59 3.37 4.23 -4.94
N GLY A 60 3.24 3.34 -5.93
CA GLY A 60 3.72 3.58 -7.29
C GLY A 60 3.03 4.75 -8.00
N ASN A 61 1.81 5.10 -7.56
CA ASN A 61 0.98 6.14 -8.18
C ASN A 61 0.80 7.38 -7.27
N MET A 62 1.51 7.46 -6.13
CA MET A 62 1.40 8.61 -5.23
C MET A 62 2.24 9.79 -5.76
N HIS A 63 1.63 10.67 -6.55
CA HIS A 63 2.32 11.86 -7.09
C HIS A 63 2.04 13.14 -6.31
N LEU A 64 1.01 13.14 -5.47
CA LEU A 64 0.48 14.34 -4.81
C LEU A 64 1.08 14.62 -3.42
N TYR A 65 2.08 13.85 -2.97
CA TYR A 65 2.74 14.00 -1.66
C TYR A 65 4.04 14.81 -1.79
N ASP A 66 4.44 15.51 -0.71
CA ASP A 66 5.80 16.04 -0.62
C ASP A 66 6.84 14.92 -0.83
N LYS A 67 7.94 15.25 -1.51
CA LYS A 67 8.98 14.28 -1.87
C LYS A 67 9.55 13.52 -0.67
N ARG A 68 9.68 14.17 0.50
CA ARG A 68 10.22 13.55 1.72
C ARG A 68 9.24 12.54 2.30
N ILE A 69 7.97 12.92 2.39
CA ILE A 69 6.91 12.04 2.90
C ILE A 69 6.75 10.83 1.96
N ARG A 70 6.71 11.08 0.65
CA ARG A 70 6.65 10.02 -0.37
C ARG A 70 7.77 9.00 -0.23
N TRP A 71 9.00 9.48 0.03
CA TRP A 71 10.14 8.60 0.23
C TRP A 71 9.98 7.73 1.48
N VAL A 72 9.52 8.28 2.61
CA VAL A 72 9.28 7.52 3.84
C VAL A 72 8.20 6.45 3.65
N ILE A 73 7.09 6.81 2.99
CA ILE A 73 6.00 5.86 2.69
C ILE A 73 6.52 4.75 1.75
N ALA A 74 7.24 5.11 0.69
CA ALA A 74 7.78 4.15 -0.25
C ALA A 74 8.81 3.23 0.41
N ALA A 75 9.73 3.77 1.21
CA ALA A 75 10.72 2.98 1.94
C ALA A 75 10.04 1.97 2.88
N SER A 76 9.03 2.41 3.62
CA SER A 76 8.24 1.53 4.51
C SER A 76 7.55 0.41 3.72
N ALA A 77 6.93 0.73 2.58
CA ALA A 77 6.28 -0.25 1.73
C ALA A 77 7.27 -1.28 1.14
N HIS A 78 8.47 -0.85 0.72
CA HIS A 78 9.49 -1.76 0.19
C HIS A 78 10.08 -2.66 1.28
N VAL A 79 10.31 -2.15 2.49
CA VAL A 79 10.72 -2.99 3.64
C VAL A 79 9.64 -4.02 3.93
N GLY A 80 8.37 -3.61 3.96
CA GLY A 80 7.23 -4.52 4.10
C GLY A 80 7.19 -5.59 3.01
N ALA A 81 7.43 -5.22 1.75
CA ALA A 81 7.49 -6.13 0.61
C ALA A 81 8.58 -7.19 0.75
N VAL A 82 9.79 -6.77 1.12
CA VAL A 82 10.93 -7.67 1.33
C VAL A 82 10.63 -8.65 2.46
N LEU A 83 10.08 -8.18 3.58
CA LEU A 83 9.75 -9.04 4.72
C LEU A 83 8.62 -10.02 4.42
N VAL A 84 7.54 -9.59 3.74
CA VAL A 84 6.48 -10.51 3.30
C VAL A 84 7.02 -11.56 2.32
N GLY A 85 7.88 -11.16 1.38
CA GLY A 85 8.53 -12.07 0.45
C GLY A 85 9.43 -13.10 1.16
N LEU A 86 10.26 -12.63 2.12
CA LEU A 86 11.12 -13.50 2.94
C LEU A 86 10.28 -14.48 3.77
N ALA A 87 9.18 -14.03 4.37
CA ALA A 87 8.28 -14.89 5.13
C ALA A 87 7.67 -16.00 4.25
N GLY A 88 7.40 -15.72 2.97
CA GLY A 88 6.96 -16.75 2.02
C GLY A 88 8.02 -17.81 1.73
N LEU A 89 9.31 -17.46 1.80
CA LEU A 89 10.43 -18.38 1.59
C LEU A 89 10.80 -19.17 2.84
N THR A 90 10.75 -18.54 4.01
CA THR A 90 11.17 -19.16 5.29
C THR A 90 10.03 -19.81 6.06
N ALA A 91 8.77 -19.54 5.68
CA ALA A 91 7.56 -19.85 6.44
C ALA A 91 7.56 -19.28 7.88
N ASP A 92 8.39 -18.26 8.14
CA ASP A 92 8.49 -17.61 9.45
C ASP A 92 7.35 -16.60 9.64
N ALA A 93 6.46 -16.88 10.60
CA ALA A 93 5.33 -16.03 10.91
C ALA A 93 5.75 -14.66 11.47
N VAL A 94 6.83 -14.58 12.26
CA VAL A 94 7.31 -13.32 12.86
C VAL A 94 7.76 -12.37 11.76
N VAL A 95 8.50 -12.88 10.78
CA VAL A 95 8.94 -12.10 9.61
C VAL A 95 7.73 -11.62 8.80
N GLY A 96 6.72 -12.47 8.62
CA GLY A 96 5.48 -12.10 7.92
C GLY A 96 4.70 -10.99 8.63
N TRP A 97 4.61 -11.07 9.96
CA TRP A 97 3.95 -10.04 10.77
C TRP A 97 4.73 -8.72 10.81
N ALA A 98 6.06 -8.78 10.87
CA ALA A 98 6.89 -7.59 10.72
C ALA A 98 6.65 -6.91 9.36
N GLY A 99 6.59 -7.71 8.28
CA GLY A 99 6.25 -7.21 6.95
C GLY A 99 4.87 -6.56 6.88
N ALA A 100 3.84 -7.22 7.43
CA ALA A 100 2.50 -6.66 7.54
C ALA A 100 2.46 -5.33 8.33
N GLY A 101 3.25 -5.22 9.41
CA GLY A 101 3.38 -3.99 10.19
C GLY A 101 3.94 -2.82 9.37
N PHE A 102 5.00 -3.05 8.58
CA PHE A 102 5.54 -2.01 7.69
C PHE A 102 4.55 -1.59 6.59
N LEU A 103 3.78 -2.53 6.04
CA LEU A 103 2.72 -2.21 5.09
C LEU A 103 1.59 -1.40 5.75
N PHE A 104 1.27 -1.69 7.01
CA PHE A 104 0.30 -0.93 7.80
C PHE A 104 0.76 0.51 8.08
N VAL A 105 2.06 0.71 8.32
CA VAL A 105 2.64 2.07 8.42
C VAL A 105 2.43 2.86 7.12
N ALA A 106 2.69 2.24 5.96
CA ALA A 106 2.47 2.89 4.66
C ALA A 106 0.99 3.23 4.44
N LEU A 107 0.07 2.31 4.78
CA LEU A 107 -1.38 2.52 4.74
C LEU A 107 -1.84 3.67 5.64
N SER A 108 -1.33 3.73 6.87
CA SER A 108 -1.68 4.77 7.84
C SER A 108 -1.32 6.16 7.32
N ALA A 109 -0.19 6.28 6.61
CA ALA A 109 0.23 7.53 5.99
C ALA A 109 -0.70 7.96 4.85
N PHE A 110 -1.28 7.01 4.10
CA PHE A 110 -2.32 7.33 3.11
C PHE A 110 -3.62 7.80 3.78
N ALA A 111 -4.03 7.13 4.88
CA ALA A 111 -5.24 7.47 5.62
C ALA A 111 -5.17 8.85 6.31
N LEU A 112 -3.99 9.31 6.71
CA LEU A 112 -3.79 10.62 7.34
C LEU A 112 -3.96 11.81 6.37
N LYS A 113 -3.86 11.56 5.06
CA LYS A 113 -3.96 12.62 4.06
C LYS A 113 -5.37 12.80 3.51
N GLU A 114 -6.11 11.69 3.35
CA GLU A 114 -7.49 11.69 2.88
C GLU A 114 -8.44 12.18 3.98
#